data_AF-B0BJN0-F1
#
_entry.id   AF-B0BJN0-F1
#
_cell.length_a   1.000
_cell.length_b   1.000
_cell.length_c   1.000
_cell.angle_alpha   90.00
_cell.angle_beta   90.00
_cell.angle_gamma   90.00
#
_symmetry.space_group_name_H-M   'P 1'
#
loop_
_entity.id
_entity.type
_entity.pdbx_description
1 polymer ?
#
loop_
_entity_poly.entity_id
_entity_poly.type
_entity_poly.pdbx_seq_one_letter_code
_entity_poly.pdbx_strand_id
1 'polypeptide(L)'
;TLGMKTYDVPFIIVEDGDDLIVSFPLDEYATESLTLLRTPKYDSLLPEDEWGVSVELGDAEGFAKQLLVTVEWGVSAVKLATSARSYSLNVEAVSTEEIIEAQRVLQKMNFDRCFELKNA
;
A
#
# COMPACT_ATOMS: atom_id res chain seq x y z
N THR A 1 -18.25 4.99 -14.43
CA THR A 1 -16.86 4.95 -13.93
C THR A 1 -16.91 5.30 -12.46
N LEU A 2 -16.69 4.33 -11.57
CA LEU A 2 -16.56 4.65 -10.14
C LEU A 2 -15.36 5.59 -10.02
N GLY A 3 -15.56 6.80 -9.49
CA GLY A 3 -14.48 7.78 -9.37
C GLY A 3 -13.38 7.24 -8.45
N MET A 4 -12.12 7.41 -8.84
CA MET A 4 -10.98 7.10 -7.97
C MET A 4 -11.07 8.00 -6.75
N LYS A 5 -11.15 7.41 -5.55
CA LYS A 5 -11.27 8.17 -4.31
C LYS A 5 -9.90 8.76 -3.96
N THR A 6 -9.88 10.05 -3.67
CA THR A 6 -8.66 10.77 -3.25
C THR A 6 -8.65 10.92 -1.74
N TYR A 7 -7.47 10.74 -1.14
CA TYR A 7 -7.23 10.94 0.29
C TYR A 7 -5.97 11.78 0.49
N ASP A 8 -5.99 12.65 1.50
CA ASP A 8 -4.80 13.37 1.94
C ASP A 8 -4.01 12.51 2.92
N VAL A 9 -2.70 12.41 2.72
CA VAL A 9 -1.79 11.61 3.53
C VAL A 9 -0.79 12.55 4.19
N PRO A 10 -0.83 12.70 5.52
CA PRO A 10 0.04 13.63 6.24
C PRO A 10 1.46 13.07 6.45
N PHE A 11 1.61 11.75 6.52
CA PHE A 11 2.89 11.05 6.76
C PHE A 11 2.77 9.57 6.33
N ILE A 12 3.87 8.84 6.29
CA ILE A 12 3.89 7.39 6.00
C ILE A 12 4.52 6.64 7.16
N ILE A 13 3.92 5.51 7.54
CA ILE A 13 4.48 4.59 8.54
C ILE A 13 5.06 3.39 7.79
N VAL A 14 6.31 3.05 8.11
CA VAL A 14 7.01 1.91 7.51
C VAL A 14 7.50 0.95 8.58
N GLU A 15 7.28 -0.35 8.35
CA GLU A 15 7.96 -1.42 9.08
C GLU A 15 8.74 -2.30 8.09
N ASP A 16 10.06 -2.39 8.30
CA ASP A 16 10.99 -3.22 7.52
C ASP A 16 11.49 -4.40 8.38
N GLY A 17 10.55 -5.18 8.90
CA GLY A 17 10.82 -6.33 9.77
C GLY A 17 10.56 -7.67 9.11
N ASP A 18 10.06 -8.60 9.93
CA ASP A 18 9.48 -9.88 9.46
C ASP A 18 8.18 -9.65 8.69
N ASP A 19 7.36 -8.74 9.20
CA ASP A 19 6.23 -8.17 8.51
C ASP A 19 6.72 -6.90 7.80
N LEU A 20 6.40 -6.80 6.51
CA LEU A 20 6.63 -5.60 5.73
C LEU A 20 5.35 -4.81 5.74
N ILE A 21 5.41 -3.56 6.22
CA ILE A 21 4.26 -2.67 6.28
C ILE A 21 4.60 -1.33 5.64
N VAL A 22 3.70 -0.86 4.80
CA VAL A 22 3.64 0.55 4.37
C VAL A 22 2.22 1.03 4.61
N SER A 23 2.04 1.92 5.57
CA SER A 23 0.74 2.45 5.93
C SER A 23 0.66 3.93 5.62
N PHE A 24 -0.44 4.33 4.98
CA PHE A 24 -0.80 5.70 4.65
C PHE A 24 -1.98 6.12 5.53
N PRO A 25 -1.73 6.75 6.69
CA PRO A 25 -2.76 7.49 7.44
C PRO A 25 -3.53 8.45 6.53
N LEU A 26 -4.84 8.53 6.72
CA LEU A 26 -5.76 9.34 5.90
C LEU A 26 -6.27 10.58 6.65
N ASP A 27 -5.73 10.79 7.86
CA ASP A 27 -5.93 11.95 8.72
C ASP A 27 -4.71 12.12 9.65
N GLU A 28 -4.58 13.30 10.27
CA GLU A 28 -3.43 13.66 11.13
C GLU A 28 -3.29 12.78 12.39
N TYR A 29 -4.36 12.10 12.79
CA TYR A 29 -4.41 11.26 13.98
C TYR A 29 -4.36 9.76 13.66
N ALA A 30 -4.18 9.41 12.38
CA ALA A 30 -4.23 8.04 11.87
C ALA A 30 -5.47 7.24 12.32
N THR A 31 -6.65 7.89 12.38
CA THR A 31 -7.89 7.17 12.74
C THR A 31 -8.34 6.20 11.64
N GLU A 32 -8.04 6.53 10.38
CA GLU A 32 -8.14 5.62 9.24
C GLU A 32 -6.78 5.56 8.53
N SER A 33 -6.39 4.39 8.06
CA SER A 33 -5.19 4.20 7.25
C SER A 33 -5.45 3.23 6.11
N LEU A 34 -4.78 3.48 4.98
CA LEU A 34 -4.62 2.48 3.94
C LEU A 34 -3.30 1.76 4.19
N THR A 35 -3.38 0.49 4.59
CA THR A 35 -2.21 -0.30 4.98
C THR A 35 -1.91 -1.36 3.95
N LEU A 36 -0.65 -1.39 3.51
CA LEU A 36 -0.07 -2.41 2.66
C LEU A 36 0.74 -3.36 3.55
N LEU A 37 0.39 -4.64 3.54
CA LEU A 37 1.03 -5.64 4.40
C LEU A 37 1.47 -6.84 3.56
N ARG A 38 2.67 -7.35 3.83
CA ARG A 38 3.13 -8.65 3.33
C ARG A 38 4.07 -9.31 4.34
N THR A 39 3.90 -10.61 4.55
CA THR A 39 4.76 -11.41 5.41
C THR A 39 5.36 -12.57 4.60
N PRO A 40 6.47 -12.34 3.85
CA PRO A 40 6.95 -13.29 2.84
C PRO A 40 7.17 -14.73 3.34
N LYS A 41 7.57 -14.89 4.61
CA LYS A 41 7.79 -16.21 5.22
C LYS A 41 6.54 -17.08 5.32
N TYR A 42 5.35 -16.50 5.22
CA TYR A 42 4.07 -17.23 5.28
C TYR A 42 3.44 -17.45 3.91
N ASP A 43 3.96 -16.86 2.83
CA ASP A 43 3.34 -16.97 1.49
C ASP A 43 3.20 -18.44 1.06
N SER A 44 4.21 -19.29 1.30
CA SER A 44 4.17 -20.72 0.94
C SER A 44 3.11 -21.54 1.69
N LEU A 45 2.47 -20.98 2.73
CA LEU A 45 1.38 -21.62 3.47
C LEU A 45 0.00 -21.24 2.90
N LEU A 46 -0.07 -20.26 2.01
CA LEU A 46 -1.29 -19.76 1.39
C LEU A 46 -1.45 -20.30 -0.04
N PRO A 47 -2.69 -20.37 -0.56
CA PRO A 47 -2.94 -20.55 -1.99
C PRO A 47 -2.20 -19.50 -2.83
N GLU A 48 -1.72 -19.89 -4.02
CA GLU A 48 -0.96 -18.99 -4.91
C GLU A 48 -1.74 -17.73 -5.30
N ASP A 49 -3.07 -17.82 -5.42
CA ASP A 49 -3.95 -16.69 -5.71
C ASP A 49 -4.15 -15.72 -4.53
N GLU A 50 -3.63 -16.06 -3.35
CA GLU A 50 -3.61 -15.21 -2.18
C GLU A 50 -2.22 -14.58 -1.89
N TRP A 51 -1.21 -14.91 -2.71
CA TRP A 51 0.14 -14.36 -2.58
C TRP A 51 0.18 -12.88 -2.93
N GLY A 52 1.14 -12.18 -2.33
CA GLY A 52 1.40 -10.77 -2.60
C GLY A 52 1.01 -9.85 -1.45
N VAL A 53 0.84 -8.57 -1.76
CA VAL A 53 0.60 -7.53 -0.76
C VAL A 53 -0.90 -7.37 -0.50
N SER A 54 -1.33 -7.57 0.73
CA SER A 54 -2.70 -7.26 1.14
C SER A 54 -2.88 -5.76 1.31
N VAL A 55 -4.07 -5.28 0.98
CA VAL A 55 -4.46 -3.88 1.12
C VAL A 55 -5.67 -3.78 2.04
N GLU A 56 -5.47 -3.10 3.17
CA GLU A 56 -6.45 -2.91 4.22
C GLU A 56 -6.80 -1.42 4.33
N LEU A 57 -8.08 -1.11 4.58
CA LEU A 57 -8.58 0.26 4.75
C LEU A 57 -9.52 0.28 5.96
N GLY A 58 -9.01 0.68 7.13
CA GLY A 58 -9.76 0.70 8.39
C GLY A 58 -10.42 -0.64 8.78
N ASP A 59 -11.41 -0.59 9.67
CA ASP A 59 -12.26 -1.73 10.11
C ASP A 59 -13.27 -2.15 9.02
N ALA A 60 -12.83 -2.29 7.77
CA ALA A 60 -13.66 -2.77 6.68
C ALA A 60 -13.94 -4.28 6.82
N GLU A 61 -14.68 -4.66 7.86
CA GLU A 61 -15.28 -5.98 8.03
C GLU A 61 -16.13 -6.30 6.79
N GLY A 62 -15.79 -7.40 6.11
CA GLY A 62 -16.69 -8.03 5.14
C GLY A 62 -16.31 -7.91 3.66
N PHE A 63 -15.20 -7.27 3.29
CA PHE A 63 -14.65 -7.40 1.94
C PHE A 63 -13.63 -8.53 1.87
N ALA A 64 -13.68 -9.31 0.78
CA ALA A 64 -12.61 -10.26 0.45
C ALA A 64 -11.25 -9.55 0.45
N LYS A 65 -10.20 -10.28 0.86
CA LYS A 65 -8.80 -9.81 0.85
C LYS A 65 -8.51 -9.11 -0.48
N GLN A 66 -8.08 -7.85 -0.41
CA GLN A 66 -7.68 -7.10 -1.60
C GLN A 66 -6.18 -7.25 -1.78
N LEU A 67 -5.77 -7.63 -2.99
CA LEU A 67 -4.36 -7.71 -3.35
C LEU A 67 -3.97 -6.45 -4.12
N LEU A 68 -2.77 -5.95 -3.85
CA LEU A 68 -2.18 -4.85 -4.58
C LEU A 68 -1.86 -5.30 -6.01
N VAL A 69 -2.21 -4.46 -6.99
CA VAL A 69 -1.97 -4.72 -8.42
C VAL A 69 -0.97 -3.72 -8.98
N THR A 70 -1.10 -2.44 -8.64
CA THR A 70 -0.15 -1.41 -9.08
C THR A 70 0.09 -0.35 -8.02
N VAL A 71 1.33 0.15 -7.96
CA VAL A 71 1.71 1.40 -7.30
C VAL A 71 2.38 2.31 -8.31
N GLU A 72 1.87 3.52 -8.49
CA GLU A 72 2.47 4.55 -9.34
C GLU A 72 2.76 5.80 -8.52
N TRP A 73 4.05 6.09 -8.33
CA TRP A 73 4.50 7.31 -7.66
C TRP A 73 4.49 8.47 -8.65
N GLY A 74 3.86 9.57 -8.23
CA GLY A 74 3.93 10.88 -8.87
C GLY A 74 4.59 11.89 -7.93
N VAL A 75 4.67 13.15 -8.37
CA VAL A 75 5.33 14.23 -7.60
C VAL A 75 4.59 14.54 -6.29
N SER A 76 3.26 14.63 -6.34
CA SER A 76 2.42 14.96 -5.18
C SER A 76 1.35 13.91 -4.90
N ALA A 77 1.31 12.82 -5.67
CA ALA A 77 0.30 11.80 -5.50
C ALA A 77 0.83 10.40 -5.79
N VAL A 78 0.33 9.42 -5.05
CA VAL A 78 0.54 7.99 -5.29
C VAL A 78 -0.78 7.39 -5.74
N LYS A 79 -0.78 6.70 -6.88
CA LYS A 79 -1.95 5.94 -7.34
C LYS A 79 -1.76 4.47 -6.99
N LEU A 80 -2.76 3.92 -6.32
CA LEU A 80 -2.81 2.50 -5.94
C LEU A 80 -3.99 1.84 -6.65
N ALA A 81 -3.77 0.68 -7.23
CA ALA A 81 -4.85 -0.18 -7.70
C ALA A 81 -4.77 -1.52 -6.98
N THR A 82 -5.93 -2.01 -6.54
CA THR A 82 -6.11 -3.34 -5.95
C THR A 82 -6.94 -4.21 -6.89
N SER A 83 -7.09 -5.48 -6.54
CA SER A 83 -8.00 -6.40 -7.22
C SER A 83 -9.47 -5.95 -7.21
N ALA A 84 -9.85 -4.98 -6.36
CA ALA A 84 -11.23 -4.51 -6.23
C ALA A 84 -11.45 -3.03 -6.59
N ARG A 85 -10.48 -2.15 -6.33
CA ARG A 85 -10.67 -0.70 -6.47
C ARG A 85 -9.35 0.06 -6.63
N SER A 86 -9.45 1.37 -6.87
CA SER A 86 -8.29 2.25 -7.01
C SER A 86 -8.37 3.45 -6.07
N TYR A 87 -7.21 3.91 -5.63
CA TYR A 87 -7.02 5.01 -4.70
C TYR A 87 -6.03 6.03 -5.27
N SER A 88 -6.26 7.30 -4.96
CA SER A 88 -5.28 8.37 -5.16
C SER A 88 -4.92 8.92 -3.78
N LEU A 89 -3.64 8.88 -3.43
CA LEU A 89 -3.14 9.39 -2.17
C LEU A 89 -2.37 10.67 -2.45
N ASN A 90 -2.84 11.81 -1.96
CA ASN A 90 -2.10 13.06 -2.00
C ASN A 90 -1.02 13.01 -0.91
N VAL A 91 0.24 13.05 -1.33
CA VAL A 91 1.43 12.93 -0.46
C VAL A 91 2.24 14.22 -0.44
N GLU A 92 1.64 15.36 -0.82
CA GLU A 92 2.33 16.66 -0.83
C GLU A 92 2.91 17.06 0.53
N ALA A 93 2.30 16.60 1.63
CA ALA A 93 2.76 16.86 2.99
C ALA A 93 3.83 15.87 3.50
N VAL A 94 4.03 14.73 2.81
CA VAL A 94 4.93 13.66 3.24
C VAL A 94 6.38 14.04 2.93
N SER A 95 7.29 13.76 3.85
CA SER A 95 8.71 14.04 3.63
C SER A 95 9.31 13.13 2.54
N THR A 96 10.39 13.60 1.92
CA THR A 96 11.10 12.79 0.90
C THR A 96 11.73 11.55 1.52
N GLU A 97 12.17 11.64 2.78
CA GLU A 97 12.75 10.53 3.54
C GLU A 97 11.74 9.39 3.73
N GLU A 98 10.51 9.72 4.14
CA GLU A 98 9.41 8.75 4.28
C GLU A 98 9.03 8.10 2.94
N ILE A 99 9.00 8.90 1.86
CA ILE A 99 8.73 8.38 0.51
C ILE A 99 9.80 7.37 0.08
N ILE A 100 11.08 7.69 0.28
CA ILE A 100 12.19 6.80 -0.06
C ILE A 100 12.13 5.50 0.75
N GLU A 101 11.81 5.59 2.05
CA GLU A 101 11.67 4.43 2.92
C GLU A 101 10.53 3.51 2.47
N ALA A 102 9.37 4.10 2.17
CA ALA A 102 8.21 3.39 1.66
C ALA A 102 8.49 2.70 0.31
N GLN A 103 9.16 3.40 -0.62
CA GLN A 103 9.56 2.84 -1.92
C GLN A 103 10.50 1.65 -1.74
N ARG A 104 11.47 1.75 -0.83
CA ARG A 104 12.39 0.64 -0.52
C ARG A 104 11.65 -0.58 0.01
N VAL A 105 10.70 -0.41 0.94
CA VAL A 105 9.92 -1.54 1.47
C VAL A 105 8.98 -2.11 0.41
N LEU A 106 8.37 -1.30 -0.44
CA LEU A 106 7.58 -1.78 -1.57
C LEU A 106 8.42 -2.60 -2.57
N GLN A 107 9.66 -2.20 -2.84
CA GLN A 107 10.57 -3.00 -3.67
C GLN A 107 10.85 -4.36 -3.01
N LYS A 108 11.06 -4.40 -1.69
CA LYS A 108 11.24 -5.65 -0.92
C LYS A 108 9.98 -6.51 -0.92
N MET A 109 8.81 -5.90 -0.78
CA MET A 109 7.51 -6.57 -0.90
C MET A 109 7.30 -7.17 -2.29
N ASN A 110 7.91 -6.63 -3.35
CA ASN A 110 7.70 -7.05 -4.73
C ASN A 110 8.78 -8.02 -5.27
N PHE A 111 9.42 -8.81 -4.40
CA PHE A 111 10.53 -9.69 -4.80
C PHE A 111 10.16 -10.72 -5.88
N ASP A 112 8.89 -11.10 -5.97
CA ASP A 112 8.32 -12.06 -6.90
C ASP A 112 7.50 -11.41 -8.04
N ARG A 113 7.45 -10.07 -8.08
CA ARG A 113 6.73 -9.28 -9.10
C ARG A 113 5.22 -9.52 -9.12
N CYS A 114 4.60 -9.76 -7.96
CA CYS A 114 3.15 -9.93 -7.86
C CYS A 114 2.35 -8.64 -8.13
N PHE A 115 3.01 -7.47 -8.15
CA PHE A 115 2.38 -6.19 -8.53
C PHE A 115 3.33 -5.33 -9.38
N GLU A 116 2.79 -4.34 -10.10
CA GLU A 116 3.58 -3.38 -10.86
C GLU A 116 3.98 -2.19 -9.98
N LEU A 117 5.29 -1.92 -9.90
CA LEU A 117 5.82 -0.73 -9.22
C LEU A 117 6.36 0.25 -10.27
N LYS A 118 5.82 1.47 -10.31
CA LYS A 118 6.15 2.51 -11.30
C LYS A 118 6.69 3.77 -10.61
N ASN A 119 7.75 4.33 -11.19
CA ASN A 119 8.41 5.58 -10.76
C ASN A 119 8.88 5.55 -9.28
N ALA A 120 9.21 4.37 -8.77
CA ALA A 120 9.74 4.16 -7.42
C ALA A 120 11.26 4.00 -7.41
#